data_AF-A0A1Q3T5Q2-F1
#
_entry.id   AF-A0A1Q3T5Q2-F1
#
_cell.length_a   1.000
_cell.length_b   1.000
_cell.length_c   1.000
_cell.angle_alpha   90.00
_cell.angle_beta   90.00
_cell.angle_gamma   90.00
#
_symmetry.space_group_name_H-M   'P 1'
#
loop_
_entity.id
_entity.type
_entity.pdbx_description
1 polymer ?
#
loop_
_entity_poly.entity_id
_entity_poly.type
_entity_poly.pdbx_seq_one_letter_code
_entity_poly.pdbx_strand_id
1 'polypeptide(L)'
;MARYKAIFKSVSVLFIFLSLLVTIVPHFTNAATLNQGPASVSGNPVLGQPLAVNVTFNAPTGGNPAAYMLDTEVFSGVTGAKVAQFSEAFTLNAGQSINRSYTLQTAGLAAGKYTVKQGLFSLDWKTLFSWNDGSASVNLVAPSVAAPATTWQTGGKLVSANPVANSNLQLAGTFGVAVSGSYILDMELYNSQNVKAYQYYEARNLTAGVTQSVTWNMTPTVAGPYKLKVGIFTPDWQQKAWNDAAVSFNVTTGTSSPVAPTQVNPSAPVNSQGFLRGVNLAGAEFTSEKIPGAYGVDYTYPTTAELDYYNSKGLKLIRLPFLWERVQPALWGDLNQTELARIDAVVAAAKARNMQIIEGWT
;
A
#
# COMPACT_ATOMS: atom_id res chain seq x y z
N MET A 1 -10.04 -80.01 30.97
CA MET A 1 -8.84 -79.53 31.69
C MET A 1 -8.36 -78.28 30.97
N ALA A 2 -8.82 -77.10 31.38
CA ALA A 2 -8.25 -76.29 32.45
C ALA A 2 -6.83 -75.76 32.11
N ARG A 3 -6.76 -74.45 31.77
CA ARG A 3 -6.03 -73.37 32.48
C ARG A 3 -4.49 -73.43 32.28
N TYR A 4 -3.76 -72.36 31.96
CA TYR A 4 -3.63 -71.11 32.73
C TYR A 4 -2.97 -70.00 31.87
N LYS A 5 -3.19 -68.77 32.32
CA LYS A 5 -2.89 -67.47 31.70
C LYS A 5 -1.57 -66.88 32.23
N ALA A 6 -0.91 -66.09 31.37
CA ALA A 6 -0.02 -64.95 31.64
C ALA A 6 1.48 -65.18 31.96
N ILE A 7 2.36 -64.47 31.22
CA ILE A 7 3.21 -63.35 31.69
C ILE A 7 3.91 -62.67 30.47
N PHE A 8 4.20 -61.38 30.63
CA PHE A 8 4.40 -60.31 29.65
C PHE A 8 5.89 -60.04 29.26
N LYS A 9 6.06 -59.25 28.18
CA LYS A 9 7.23 -58.43 27.72
C LYS A 9 8.26 -59.09 26.77
N SER A 10 8.21 -58.73 25.47
CA SER A 10 9.11 -57.70 24.90
C SER A 10 8.83 -57.42 23.40
N VAL A 11 8.45 -56.17 23.12
CA VAL A 11 8.92 -55.30 22.02
C VAL A 11 8.51 -55.61 20.55
N SER A 12 7.67 -54.68 20.06
CA SER A 12 7.68 -54.04 18.73
C SER A 12 6.59 -54.36 17.69
N VAL A 13 5.60 -53.45 17.69
CA VAL A 13 5.05 -52.72 16.54
C VAL A 13 4.17 -53.50 15.56
N LEU A 14 2.86 -53.51 15.84
CA LEU A 14 1.83 -53.45 14.81
C LEU A 14 0.83 -52.37 15.22
N PHE A 15 1.04 -51.14 14.72
CA PHE A 15 0.13 -50.02 14.97
C PHE A 15 -1.17 -50.24 14.22
N ILE A 16 -2.25 -50.20 14.99
CA ILE A 16 -3.65 -50.16 14.60
C ILE A 16 -3.91 -48.87 13.82
N PHE A 17 -4.39 -48.97 12.59
CA PHE A 17 -5.15 -47.87 11.96
C PHE A 17 -6.62 -48.25 11.93
N LEU A 18 -7.32 -47.81 12.98
CA LEU A 18 -8.76 -47.56 12.94
C LEU A 18 -8.94 -46.36 12.00
N SER A 19 -9.27 -46.60 10.74
CA SER A 19 -9.61 -45.53 9.80
C SER A 19 -10.98 -44.98 10.21
N LEU A 20 -10.95 -43.96 11.05
CA LEU A 20 -12.07 -43.07 11.28
C LEU A 20 -12.39 -42.46 9.91
N LEU A 21 -13.51 -42.86 9.32
CA LEU A 21 -14.07 -42.18 8.17
C LEU A 21 -14.56 -40.81 8.66
N VAL A 22 -13.63 -39.86 8.84
CA VAL A 22 -13.96 -38.45 8.85
C VAL A 22 -14.50 -38.22 7.45
N THR A 23 -15.83 -38.15 7.32
CA THR A 23 -16.43 -37.41 6.22
C THR A 23 -15.82 -36.02 6.35
N ILE A 24 -14.82 -35.72 5.54
CA ILE A 24 -14.34 -34.35 5.38
C ILE A 24 -15.54 -33.66 4.76
N VAL A 25 -16.40 -33.08 5.61
CA VAL A 25 -17.41 -32.14 5.16
C VAL A 25 -16.61 -31.10 4.39
N PRO A 26 -16.84 -30.89 3.09
CA PRO A 26 -16.12 -29.86 2.36
C PRO A 26 -16.37 -28.51 3.04
N HIS A 27 -15.39 -28.03 3.81
CA HIS A 27 -15.48 -26.74 4.49
C HIS A 27 -15.21 -25.64 3.46
N PHE A 28 -16.26 -24.93 3.06
CA PHE A 28 -16.09 -23.62 2.43
C PHE A 28 -15.37 -22.71 3.43
N THR A 29 -14.36 -21.98 2.95
CA THR A 29 -13.72 -20.92 3.74
C THR A 29 -14.14 -19.60 3.14
N ASN A 30 -14.66 -18.70 3.97
CA ASN A 30 -15.14 -17.39 3.53
C ASN A 30 -14.34 -16.31 4.26
N ALA A 31 -13.86 -15.32 3.52
CA ALA A 31 -13.12 -14.18 4.05
C ALA A 31 -13.77 -12.88 3.57
N ALA A 32 -13.66 -11.81 4.35
CA ALA A 32 -14.10 -10.48 3.93
C ALA A 32 -13.03 -9.43 4.25
N THR A 33 -13.04 -8.35 3.48
CA THR A 33 -12.33 -7.11 3.79
C THR A 33 -13.26 -5.93 3.59
N LEU A 34 -13.13 -4.90 4.43
CA LEU A 34 -13.96 -3.71 4.41
C LEU A 34 -13.08 -2.52 4.03
N ASN A 35 -13.33 -1.91 2.87
CA ASN A 35 -12.50 -0.84 2.33
C ASN A 35 -13.38 0.37 1.98
N GLN A 36 -12.96 1.59 2.32
CA GLN A 36 -13.43 2.79 1.64
C GLN A 36 -12.49 3.07 0.45
N GLY A 37 -13.00 3.66 -0.65
CA GLY A 37 -12.19 4.11 -1.80
C GLY A 37 -11.09 5.11 -1.39
N PRO A 38 -10.27 5.63 -2.34
CA PRO A 38 -8.98 6.20 -2.01
C PRO A 38 -9.07 7.42 -1.06
N ALA A 39 -8.36 7.28 0.07
CA ALA A 39 -7.98 8.25 1.10
C ALA A 39 -9.06 8.78 2.07
N SER A 40 -9.14 8.17 3.26
CA SER A 40 -9.37 8.93 4.50
C SER A 40 -8.16 8.76 5.43
N VAL A 41 -7.56 9.89 5.83
CA VAL A 41 -6.33 10.03 6.64
C VAL A 41 -6.54 9.67 8.13
N SER A 42 -7.44 8.73 8.43
CA SER A 42 -7.61 8.16 9.77
C SER A 42 -7.98 6.70 9.63
N GLY A 43 -7.30 5.81 10.37
CA GLY A 43 -7.36 4.35 10.19
C GLY A 43 -8.72 3.66 10.44
N ASN A 44 -9.83 4.39 10.60
CA ASN A 44 -11.18 3.85 10.69
C ASN A 44 -12.15 4.56 9.72
N PRO A 45 -12.96 3.80 8.95
CA PRO A 45 -14.08 4.29 8.14
C PRO A 45 -15.03 5.25 8.88
N VAL A 46 -15.40 6.35 8.22
CA VAL A 46 -16.29 7.40 8.77
C VAL A 46 -17.74 7.21 8.32
N LEU A 47 -18.70 7.43 9.23
CA LEU A 47 -20.14 7.42 8.93
C LEU A 47 -20.54 8.48 7.89
N GLY A 48 -21.59 8.20 7.13
CA GLY A 48 -22.12 9.08 6.09
C GLY A 48 -21.44 8.91 4.72
N GLN A 49 -20.36 8.13 4.65
CA GLN A 49 -19.71 7.75 3.39
C GLN A 49 -20.05 6.30 3.00
N PRO A 50 -20.23 5.98 1.71
CA PRO A 50 -20.37 4.61 1.27
C PRO A 50 -19.15 3.76 1.67
N LEU A 51 -19.39 2.56 2.20
CA LEU A 51 -18.34 1.60 2.56
C LEU A 51 -18.43 0.39 1.62
N ALA A 52 -17.31 0.00 0.99
CA ALA A 52 -17.26 -1.22 0.20
C ALA A 52 -17.06 -2.44 1.11
N VAL A 53 -17.94 -3.42 0.94
CA VAL A 53 -17.91 -4.73 1.60
C VAL A 53 -17.41 -5.73 0.57
N ASN A 54 -16.11 -6.03 0.62
CA ASN A 54 -15.48 -7.00 -0.28
C ASN A 54 -15.48 -8.37 0.37
N VAL A 55 -15.97 -9.37 -0.35
CA VAL A 55 -16.17 -10.71 0.17
C VAL A 55 -15.60 -11.74 -0.79
N THR A 56 -15.04 -12.80 -0.23
CA THR A 56 -14.48 -13.94 -0.96
C THR A 56 -15.13 -15.22 -0.48
N PHE A 57 -15.62 -16.02 -1.43
CA PHE A 57 -16.17 -17.35 -1.19
C PHE A 57 -15.35 -18.39 -1.93
N ASN A 58 -14.88 -19.40 -1.20
CA ASN A 58 -14.04 -20.46 -1.75
C ASN A 58 -14.85 -21.75 -1.84
N ALA A 59 -15.09 -22.23 -3.05
CA ALA A 59 -15.71 -23.52 -3.28
C ALA A 59 -14.76 -24.66 -2.88
N PRO A 60 -15.28 -25.78 -2.36
CA PRO A 60 -14.48 -26.94 -2.01
C PRO A 60 -13.82 -27.56 -3.23
N THR A 61 -12.67 -28.18 -3.04
CA THR A 61 -11.78 -28.72 -4.09
C THR A 61 -12.28 -30.03 -4.73
N GLY A 62 -13.52 -30.45 -4.48
CA GLY A 62 -14.12 -31.65 -5.07
C GLY A 62 -15.62 -31.50 -5.33
N GLY A 63 -16.11 -32.12 -6.41
CA GLY A 63 -17.52 -32.12 -6.82
C GLY A 63 -17.78 -31.55 -8.21
N ASN A 64 -19.00 -31.72 -8.72
CA ASN A 64 -19.45 -31.07 -9.95
C ASN A 64 -19.75 -29.59 -9.70
N PRO A 65 -19.67 -28.74 -10.74
CA PRO A 65 -20.13 -27.36 -10.64
C PRO A 65 -21.57 -27.31 -10.12
N ALA A 66 -21.81 -26.47 -9.12
CA ALA A 66 -23.12 -26.35 -8.50
C ALA A 66 -23.48 -24.88 -8.31
N ALA A 67 -24.77 -24.60 -8.39
CA ALA A 67 -25.31 -23.28 -8.16
C ALA A 67 -25.62 -23.09 -6.67
N TYR A 68 -25.11 -21.99 -6.13
CA TYR A 68 -25.21 -21.63 -4.73
C TYR A 68 -25.80 -20.23 -4.61
N MET A 69 -26.49 -20.00 -3.51
CA MET A 69 -26.91 -18.69 -3.08
C MET A 69 -25.87 -18.15 -2.09
N LEU A 70 -25.21 -17.08 -2.51
CA LEU A 70 -24.35 -16.30 -1.65
C LEU A 70 -25.21 -15.37 -0.80
N ASP A 71 -25.03 -15.40 0.52
CA ASP A 71 -25.59 -14.45 1.46
C ASP A 71 -24.47 -13.67 2.17
N THR A 72 -24.60 -12.35 2.22
CA THR A 72 -23.72 -11.46 2.98
C THR A 72 -24.56 -10.51 3.81
N GLU A 73 -24.42 -10.58 5.13
CA GLU A 73 -25.16 -9.76 6.08
C GLU A 73 -24.21 -8.86 6.87
N VAL A 74 -24.64 -7.64 7.18
CA VAL A 74 -23.89 -6.71 8.04
C VAL A 74 -24.70 -6.45 9.29
N PHE A 75 -24.07 -6.63 10.45
CA PHE A 75 -24.69 -6.42 11.76
C PHE A 75 -24.03 -5.28 12.53
N SER A 76 -24.84 -4.48 13.22
CA SER A 76 -24.35 -3.52 14.20
C SER A 76 -23.92 -4.27 15.46
N GLY A 77 -22.67 -4.06 15.88
CA GLY A 77 -22.17 -4.53 17.17
C GLY A 77 -22.69 -3.71 18.36
N VAL A 78 -23.36 -2.59 18.12
CA VAL A 78 -23.99 -1.76 19.16
C VAL A 78 -25.38 -2.28 19.50
N THR A 79 -26.22 -2.51 18.48
CA THR A 79 -27.61 -2.93 18.68
C THR A 79 -27.84 -4.43 18.48
N GLY A 80 -26.86 -5.14 17.90
CA GLY A 80 -27.01 -6.53 17.46
C GLY A 80 -27.92 -6.70 16.23
N ALA A 81 -28.45 -5.62 15.67
CA ALA A 81 -29.39 -5.68 14.56
C ALA A 81 -28.68 -5.84 13.20
N LYS A 82 -29.33 -6.56 12.27
CA LYS A 82 -28.93 -6.58 10.86
C LYS A 82 -29.22 -5.23 10.24
N VAL A 83 -28.21 -4.59 9.66
CA VAL A 83 -28.32 -3.27 9.03
C VAL A 83 -28.27 -3.33 7.51
N ALA A 84 -27.77 -4.42 6.93
CA ALA A 84 -27.80 -4.68 5.50
C ALA A 84 -27.73 -6.18 5.20
N GLN A 85 -28.25 -6.56 4.03
CA GLN A 85 -28.15 -7.91 3.47
C GLN A 85 -27.99 -7.81 1.95
N PHE A 86 -27.11 -8.65 1.41
CA PHE A 86 -26.85 -8.79 -0.02
C PHE A 86 -26.89 -10.27 -0.36
N SER A 87 -27.62 -10.62 -1.42
CA SER A 87 -27.72 -12.01 -1.86
C SER A 87 -27.63 -12.13 -3.38
N GLU A 88 -26.89 -13.13 -3.86
CA GLU A 88 -26.69 -13.34 -5.29
C GLU A 88 -26.48 -14.83 -5.61
N ALA A 89 -27.03 -15.30 -6.72
CA ALA A 89 -26.87 -16.68 -7.16
C ALA A 89 -25.64 -16.84 -8.06
N PHE A 90 -24.84 -17.87 -7.83
CA PHE A 90 -23.65 -18.20 -8.64
C PHE A 90 -23.45 -19.67 -8.85
N THR A 91 -22.92 -20.03 -10.02
CA THR A 91 -22.35 -21.35 -10.26
C THR A 91 -20.86 -21.32 -9.92
N LEU A 92 -20.43 -22.18 -9.00
CA LEU A 92 -19.03 -22.34 -8.63
C LEU A 92 -18.51 -23.70 -9.10
N ASN A 93 -17.37 -23.70 -9.78
CA ASN A 93 -16.60 -24.91 -10.02
C ASN A 93 -15.86 -25.35 -8.77
N ALA A 94 -15.52 -26.63 -8.66
CA ALA A 94 -14.71 -27.13 -7.56
C ALA A 94 -13.37 -26.38 -7.46
N GLY A 95 -13.01 -25.94 -6.25
CA GLY A 95 -11.79 -25.17 -5.96
C GLY A 95 -11.81 -23.72 -6.43
N GLN A 96 -12.90 -23.25 -7.06
CA GLN A 96 -13.01 -21.87 -7.52
C GLN A 96 -13.24 -20.91 -6.36
N SER A 97 -12.54 -19.79 -6.37
CA SER A 97 -12.81 -18.65 -5.49
C SER A 97 -13.57 -17.58 -6.26
N ILE A 98 -14.52 -16.92 -5.61
CA ILE A 98 -15.27 -15.81 -6.17
C ILE A 98 -15.18 -14.60 -5.25
N ASN A 99 -14.87 -13.44 -5.84
CA ASN A 99 -14.82 -12.17 -5.14
C ASN A 99 -16.03 -11.33 -5.51
N ARG A 100 -16.69 -10.72 -4.52
CA ARG A 100 -17.80 -9.77 -4.71
C ARG A 100 -17.53 -8.50 -3.93
N SER A 101 -18.08 -7.39 -4.42
CA SER A 101 -18.01 -6.10 -3.75
C SER A 101 -19.41 -5.52 -3.67
N TYR A 102 -19.88 -5.24 -2.44
CA TYR A 102 -21.16 -4.61 -2.17
C TYR A 102 -20.93 -3.22 -1.58
N THR A 103 -21.86 -2.30 -1.78
CA THR A 103 -21.78 -0.96 -1.19
C THR A 103 -22.75 -0.85 -0.01
N LEU A 104 -22.22 -0.70 1.20
CA LEU A 104 -22.98 -0.38 2.39
C LEU A 104 -23.15 1.13 2.52
N GLN A 105 -24.39 1.60 2.53
CA GLN A 105 -24.71 2.98 2.88
C GLN A 105 -24.61 3.16 4.39
N THR A 106 -23.76 4.08 4.85
CA THR A 106 -23.53 4.30 6.28
C THR A 106 -24.22 5.56 6.83
N ALA A 107 -24.94 6.29 5.97
CA ALA A 107 -25.76 7.42 6.39
C ALA A 107 -26.90 6.93 7.30
N GLY A 108 -27.06 7.56 8.47
CA GLY A 108 -28.07 7.19 9.47
C GLY A 108 -27.69 6.01 10.38
N LEU A 109 -26.55 5.37 10.15
CA LEU A 109 -26.01 4.37 11.07
C LEU A 109 -25.33 5.04 12.28
N ALA A 110 -25.29 4.35 13.41
CA ALA A 110 -24.60 4.82 14.62
C ALA A 110 -23.09 4.48 14.57
N ALA A 111 -22.27 5.27 15.24
CA ALA A 111 -20.85 4.93 15.42
C ALA A 111 -20.69 3.64 16.21
N GLY A 112 -19.68 2.84 15.89
CA GLY A 112 -19.36 1.60 16.59
C GLY A 112 -18.91 0.48 15.66
N LYS A 113 -18.74 -0.71 16.24
CA LYS A 113 -18.32 -1.90 15.52
C LYS A 113 -19.45 -2.41 14.62
N TYR A 114 -19.11 -2.81 13.40
CA TYR A 114 -19.96 -3.54 12.47
C TYR A 114 -19.25 -4.82 12.06
N THR A 115 -19.99 -5.93 12.01
CA THR A 115 -19.47 -7.25 11.66
C THR A 115 -20.16 -7.75 10.41
N VAL A 116 -19.37 -8.29 9.48
CA VAL A 116 -19.88 -8.96 8.29
C VAL A 116 -20.02 -10.44 8.59
N LYS A 117 -21.17 -11.00 8.21
CA LYS A 117 -21.46 -12.42 8.24
C LYS A 117 -21.72 -12.91 6.83
N GLN A 118 -21.36 -14.16 6.58
CA GLN A 118 -21.39 -14.74 5.25
C GLN A 118 -21.95 -16.14 5.28
N GLY A 119 -22.92 -16.39 4.40
CA GLY A 119 -23.52 -17.69 4.21
C GLY A 119 -23.40 -18.18 2.78
N LEU A 120 -23.33 -19.49 2.64
CA LEU A 120 -23.56 -20.16 1.37
C LEU A 120 -24.72 -21.13 1.54
N PHE A 121 -25.75 -20.97 0.70
CA PHE A 121 -26.98 -21.73 0.77
C PHE A 121 -27.28 -22.44 -0.57
N SER A 122 -28.19 -23.41 -0.54
CA SER A 122 -28.89 -23.84 -1.75
C SER A 122 -29.71 -22.69 -2.32
N LEU A 123 -29.98 -22.70 -3.63
CA LEU A 123 -30.75 -21.64 -4.30
C LEU A 123 -32.15 -21.42 -3.69
N ASP A 124 -32.73 -22.45 -3.08
CA ASP A 124 -34.03 -22.38 -2.39
C ASP A 124 -33.92 -22.01 -0.90
N TRP A 125 -32.72 -21.63 -0.44
CA TRP A 125 -32.39 -21.25 0.93
C TRP A 125 -32.60 -22.33 2.00
N LYS A 126 -32.95 -23.57 1.62
CA LYS A 126 -33.26 -24.64 2.59
C LYS A 126 -32.03 -25.30 3.19
N THR A 127 -30.94 -25.37 2.43
CA THR A 127 -29.69 -26.01 2.86
C THR A 127 -28.65 -24.94 3.12
N LEU A 128 -28.14 -24.89 4.35
CA LEU A 128 -26.95 -24.10 4.70
C LEU A 128 -25.70 -24.96 4.49
N PHE A 129 -24.83 -24.55 3.57
CA PHE A 129 -23.56 -25.23 3.30
C PHE A 129 -22.42 -24.70 4.16
N SER A 130 -22.36 -23.37 4.37
CA SER A 130 -21.42 -22.77 5.32
C SER A 130 -21.94 -21.45 5.86
N TRP A 131 -21.56 -21.14 7.09
CA TRP A 131 -21.82 -19.86 7.73
C TRP A 131 -20.57 -19.36 8.45
N ASN A 132 -20.20 -18.10 8.22
CA ASN A 132 -19.14 -17.42 8.93
C ASN A 132 -19.73 -16.20 9.66
N ASP A 133 -19.75 -16.27 10.99
CA ASP A 133 -20.35 -15.26 11.88
C ASP A 133 -19.52 -13.98 12.07
N GLY A 134 -18.34 -13.89 11.45
CA GLY A 134 -17.45 -12.73 11.60
C GLY A 134 -16.33 -12.70 10.59
N SER A 135 -16.66 -12.78 9.29
CA SER A 135 -15.67 -12.81 8.22
C SER A 135 -14.84 -11.53 8.10
N ALA A 136 -15.40 -10.41 8.56
CA ALA A 136 -14.70 -9.14 8.78
C ALA A 136 -15.40 -8.31 9.85
N SER A 137 -14.69 -7.35 10.41
CA SER A 137 -15.31 -6.28 11.19
C SER A 137 -14.64 -4.95 10.94
N VAL A 138 -15.41 -3.87 11.08
CA VAL A 138 -14.96 -2.49 10.96
C VAL A 138 -15.50 -1.70 12.14
N ASN A 139 -14.73 -0.74 12.63
CA ASN A 139 -15.27 0.26 13.55
C ASN A 139 -15.62 1.52 12.76
N LEU A 140 -16.91 1.80 12.57
CA LEU A 140 -17.35 3.05 11.97
C LEU A 140 -17.26 4.15 13.03
N VAL A 141 -16.56 5.23 12.72
CA VAL A 141 -16.50 6.39 13.61
C VAL A 141 -17.51 7.43 13.16
N ALA A 142 -18.12 8.12 14.12
CA ALA A 142 -18.87 9.33 13.81
C ALA A 142 -17.96 10.29 13.03
N PRO A 143 -18.50 11.11 12.12
CA PRO A 143 -17.72 12.19 11.54
C PRO A 143 -17.17 13.00 12.71
N SER A 144 -15.84 13.08 12.83
CA SER A 144 -15.26 14.01 13.78
C SER A 144 -15.56 15.41 13.26
N VAL A 145 -16.64 16.02 13.74
CA VAL A 145 -16.59 17.45 13.98
C VAL A 145 -15.54 17.63 15.06
N ALA A 146 -14.29 17.84 14.63
CA ALA A 146 -13.21 18.14 15.55
C ALA A 146 -13.68 19.32 16.42
N ALA A 147 -13.68 19.13 17.74
CA ALA A 147 -13.57 20.27 18.62
C ALA A 147 -12.27 21.01 18.19
N PRO A 148 -12.30 22.33 17.96
CA PRO A 148 -11.15 23.01 17.40
C PRO A 148 -9.93 22.79 18.30
N ALA A 149 -8.85 22.27 17.74
CA ALA A 149 -7.55 22.42 18.37
C ALA A 149 -7.21 23.92 18.33
N THR A 150 -7.06 24.54 19.50
CA THR A 150 -7.01 26.01 19.68
C THR A 150 -5.61 26.61 19.53
N THR A 151 -4.64 25.90 18.93
CA THR A 151 -3.25 26.34 18.87
C THR A 151 -2.72 26.40 17.44
N TRP A 152 -1.87 27.41 17.19
CA TRP A 152 -1.15 27.53 15.92
C TRP A 152 0.00 26.53 15.89
N GLN A 153 0.16 25.82 14.77
CA GLN A 153 1.16 24.77 14.62
C GLN A 153 1.94 24.97 13.33
N THR A 154 3.26 24.80 13.43
CA THR A 154 4.19 24.98 12.31
C THR A 154 5.32 23.97 12.42
N GLY A 155 5.61 23.25 11.34
CA GLY A 155 6.70 22.28 11.26
C GLY A 155 7.28 22.17 9.86
N GLY A 156 8.32 21.33 9.72
CA GLY A 156 9.02 21.17 8.46
C GLY A 156 9.60 19.78 8.31
N LYS A 157 9.76 19.34 7.07
CA LYS A 157 10.40 18.08 6.71
C LYS A 157 11.18 18.24 5.42
N LEU A 158 12.40 17.71 5.39
CA LEU A 158 13.11 17.44 4.15
C LEU A 158 12.52 16.19 3.50
N VAL A 159 11.95 16.33 2.29
CA VAL A 159 11.33 15.23 1.56
C VAL A 159 12.34 14.51 0.67
N SER A 160 13.23 15.25 0.00
CA SER A 160 14.30 14.66 -0.81
C SER A 160 15.34 13.94 0.04
N ALA A 161 15.65 12.69 -0.31
CA ALA A 161 16.78 11.97 0.25
C ALA A 161 18.10 12.52 -0.32
N ASN A 162 19.13 12.65 0.54
CA ASN A 162 20.48 13.08 0.17
C ASN A 162 20.52 14.39 -0.63
N PRO A 163 20.33 15.56 0.00
CA PRO A 163 20.34 16.84 -0.70
C PRO A 163 21.69 17.13 -1.36
N VAL A 164 21.69 17.37 -2.68
CA VAL A 164 22.89 17.70 -3.47
C VAL A 164 22.70 19.06 -4.13
N ALA A 165 23.77 19.87 -4.15
CA ALA A 165 23.76 21.15 -4.85
C ALA A 165 23.47 20.96 -6.35
N ASN A 166 22.77 21.93 -6.96
CA ASN A 166 22.32 21.93 -8.35
C ASN A 166 21.33 20.82 -8.70
N SER A 167 20.77 20.12 -7.70
CA SER A 167 19.71 19.13 -7.88
C SER A 167 18.39 19.65 -7.32
N ASN A 168 17.26 19.21 -7.89
CA ASN A 168 15.95 19.55 -7.37
C ASN A 168 15.74 18.88 -5.99
N LEU A 169 15.43 19.69 -4.99
CA LEU A 169 15.12 19.30 -3.63
C LEU A 169 13.68 19.67 -3.31
N GLN A 170 13.00 18.79 -2.57
CA GLN A 170 11.66 19.03 -2.08
C GLN A 170 11.68 19.16 -0.56
N LEU A 171 11.10 20.25 -0.06
CA LEU A 171 10.78 20.48 1.34
C LEU A 171 9.27 20.46 1.54
N ALA A 172 8.83 20.07 2.72
CA ALA A 172 7.44 20.20 3.14
C ALA A 172 7.35 21.07 4.38
N GLY A 173 6.51 22.10 4.35
CA GLY A 173 6.06 22.85 5.53
C GLY A 173 4.72 22.28 6.01
N THR A 174 4.55 22.16 7.32
CA THR A 174 3.28 21.74 7.93
C THR A 174 2.68 22.88 8.73
N PHE A 175 1.37 23.12 8.55
CA PHE A 175 0.67 24.30 9.06
C PHE A 175 -0.68 23.90 9.64
N GLY A 176 -0.89 24.19 10.93
CA GLY A 176 -2.18 24.04 11.61
C GLY A 176 -2.63 25.39 12.17
N VAL A 177 -3.92 25.72 12.01
CA VAL A 177 -4.49 26.99 12.46
C VAL A 177 -5.39 26.80 13.66
N ALA A 178 -5.39 27.78 14.56
CA ALA A 178 -6.28 27.81 15.71
C ALA A 178 -7.72 28.19 15.33
N VAL A 179 -7.89 28.95 14.25
CA VAL A 179 -9.19 29.45 13.76
C VAL A 179 -9.25 29.27 12.24
N SER A 180 -10.35 28.72 11.73
CA SER A 180 -10.55 28.53 10.29
C SER A 180 -10.55 29.88 9.58
N GLY A 181 -9.90 29.95 8.43
CA GLY A 181 -9.76 31.21 7.70
C GLY A 181 -8.79 31.13 6.54
N SER A 182 -8.57 32.27 5.89
CA SER A 182 -7.58 32.43 4.83
C SER A 182 -6.27 32.93 5.43
N TYR A 183 -5.17 32.24 5.14
CA TYR A 183 -3.84 32.56 5.65
C TYR A 183 -2.80 32.45 4.55
N ILE A 184 -1.73 33.24 4.70
CA ILE A 184 -0.50 33.10 3.95
C ILE A 184 0.40 32.12 4.72
N LEU A 185 0.82 31.07 4.01
CA LEU A 185 1.79 30.10 4.46
C LEU A 185 3.14 30.49 3.86
N ASP A 186 4.07 30.90 4.70
CA ASP A 186 5.39 31.36 4.28
C ASP A 186 6.45 30.32 4.65
N MET A 187 7.37 30.07 3.72
CA MET A 187 8.47 29.12 3.84
C MET A 187 9.76 29.82 3.38
N GLU A 188 10.72 29.96 4.28
CA GLU A 188 11.99 30.63 4.00
C GLU A 188 13.16 29.69 4.28
N LEU A 189 14.04 29.50 3.30
CA LEU A 189 15.25 28.72 3.49
C LEU A 189 16.44 29.62 3.77
N TYR A 190 17.14 29.35 4.87
CA TYR A 190 18.32 30.08 5.32
C TYR A 190 19.56 29.22 5.23
N ASN A 191 20.68 29.82 4.79
CA ASN A 191 21.98 29.15 4.77
C ASN A 191 22.69 29.25 6.14
N SER A 192 23.92 28.70 6.21
CA SER A 192 24.78 28.71 7.40
C SER A 192 25.11 30.10 7.96
N GLN A 193 25.09 31.12 7.10
CA GLN A 193 25.34 32.52 7.47
C GLN A 193 24.06 33.24 7.92
N ASN A 194 22.95 32.49 8.06
CA ASN A 194 21.63 33.03 8.37
C ASN A 194 21.16 34.07 7.33
N VAL A 195 21.59 33.90 6.08
CA VAL A 195 21.09 34.65 4.92
C VAL A 195 19.95 33.86 4.29
N LYS A 196 18.85 34.54 3.96
CA LYS A 196 17.72 33.94 3.24
C LYS A 196 18.16 33.60 1.82
N ALA A 197 18.31 32.32 1.53
CA ALA A 197 18.71 31.81 0.24
C ALA A 197 17.51 31.69 -0.72
N TYR A 198 16.36 31.29 -0.19
CA TYR A 198 15.14 31.11 -0.96
C TYR A 198 13.90 31.45 -0.13
N GLN A 199 12.81 31.81 -0.80
CA GLN A 199 11.50 32.03 -0.19
C GLN A 199 10.40 31.48 -1.10
N TYR A 200 9.35 30.95 -0.48
CA TYR A 200 8.10 30.59 -1.13
C TYR A 200 6.95 30.89 -0.18
N TYR A 201 5.87 31.47 -0.70
CA TYR A 201 4.65 31.66 0.05
C TYR A 201 3.42 31.39 -0.82
N GLU A 202 2.33 30.99 -0.19
CA GLU A 202 1.03 30.87 -0.85
C GLU A 202 -0.11 31.15 0.12
N ALA A 203 -1.26 31.60 -0.42
CA ALA A 203 -2.48 31.75 0.35
C ALA A 203 -3.31 30.46 0.30
N ARG A 204 -3.78 29.98 1.45
CA ARG A 204 -4.73 28.87 1.54
C ARG A 204 -5.83 29.15 2.54
N ASN A 205 -7.00 28.59 2.26
CA ASN A 205 -8.04 28.41 3.25
C ASN A 205 -7.70 27.19 4.11
N LEU A 206 -7.63 27.40 5.42
CA LEU A 206 -7.28 26.38 6.40
C LEU A 206 -8.44 26.20 7.38
N THR A 207 -8.65 24.96 7.80
CA THR A 207 -9.67 24.60 8.78
C THR A 207 -9.01 24.38 10.13
N ALA A 208 -9.56 24.97 11.20
CA ALA A 208 -9.06 24.77 12.55
C ALA A 208 -9.04 23.28 12.92
N GLY A 209 -7.97 22.85 13.58
CA GLY A 209 -7.76 21.44 13.94
C GLY A 209 -7.28 20.52 12.81
N VAL A 210 -7.08 21.04 11.59
CA VAL A 210 -6.50 20.29 10.48
C VAL A 210 -5.11 20.83 10.16
N THR A 211 -4.09 19.97 10.28
CA THR A 211 -2.73 20.30 9.84
C THR A 211 -2.59 19.98 8.36
N GLN A 212 -2.24 20.99 7.57
CA GLN A 212 -2.04 20.90 6.14
C GLN A 212 -0.54 20.90 5.81
N SER A 213 -0.17 20.19 4.73
CA SER A 213 1.20 20.21 4.21
C SER A 213 1.28 20.99 2.90
N VAL A 214 2.36 21.76 2.75
CA VAL A 214 2.74 22.44 1.51
C VAL A 214 4.12 21.94 1.11
N THR A 215 4.24 21.42 -0.12
CA THR A 215 5.52 21.01 -0.68
C THR A 215 6.08 22.11 -1.58
N TRP A 216 7.38 22.34 -1.46
CA TRP A 216 8.11 23.32 -2.24
C TRP A 216 9.38 22.71 -2.83
N ASN A 217 9.50 22.81 -4.15
CA ASN A 217 10.65 22.37 -4.92
C ASN A 217 11.65 23.52 -5.11
N MET A 218 12.95 23.25 -4.98
CA MET A 218 14.02 24.23 -5.10
C MET A 218 15.33 23.59 -5.57
N THR A 219 16.24 24.39 -6.11
CA THR A 219 17.55 23.91 -6.58
C THR A 219 18.65 24.75 -5.94
N PRO A 220 19.15 24.40 -4.73
CA PRO A 220 20.23 25.14 -4.09
C PRO A 220 21.51 25.00 -4.88
N THR A 221 22.16 26.11 -5.21
CA THR A 221 23.41 26.10 -5.99
C THR A 221 24.66 25.94 -5.14
N VAL A 222 24.55 26.21 -3.83
CA VAL A 222 25.67 26.18 -2.88
C VAL A 222 25.49 25.03 -1.89
N ALA A 223 26.52 24.21 -1.72
CA ALA A 223 26.58 23.18 -0.70
C ALA A 223 26.80 23.78 0.69
N GLY A 224 26.26 23.16 1.73
CA GLY A 224 26.36 23.62 3.11
C GLY A 224 25.11 23.29 3.92
N PRO A 225 25.10 23.65 5.21
CA PRO A 225 23.93 23.47 6.04
C PRO A 225 22.88 24.55 5.72
N TYR A 226 21.63 24.12 5.71
CA TYR A 226 20.45 24.95 5.54
C TYR A 226 19.45 24.67 6.66
N LYS A 227 18.63 25.67 6.96
CA LYS A 227 17.45 25.53 7.82
C LYS A 227 16.23 26.13 7.15
N LEU A 228 15.12 25.41 7.23
CA LEU A 228 13.82 25.90 6.83
C LEU A 228 13.18 26.62 8.01
N LYS A 229 12.70 27.84 7.75
CA LYS A 229 11.78 28.57 8.59
C LYS A 229 10.40 28.57 7.96
N VAL A 230 9.36 28.50 8.77
CA VAL A 230 7.99 28.55 8.25
C VAL A 230 7.11 29.42 9.14
N GLY A 231 6.13 30.08 8.54
CA GLY A 231 5.21 30.97 9.23
C GLY A 231 3.79 30.90 8.72
N ILE A 232 2.86 31.29 9.60
CA ILE A 232 1.46 31.52 9.27
C ILE A 232 1.19 33.00 9.47
N PHE A 233 0.69 33.65 8.43
CA PHE A 233 0.35 35.07 8.42
C PHE A 233 -1.09 35.26 7.98
N THR A 234 -1.74 36.32 8.44
CA THR A 234 -3.00 36.78 7.84
C THR A 234 -2.75 37.37 6.45
N PRO A 235 -3.79 37.61 5.62
CA PRO A 235 -3.63 38.17 4.28
C PRO A 235 -2.95 39.56 4.23
N ASP A 236 -3.02 40.31 5.32
CA ASP A 236 -2.32 41.58 5.56
C ASP A 236 -0.93 41.39 6.22
N TRP A 237 -0.36 40.19 6.11
CA TRP A 237 0.95 39.82 6.62
C TRP A 237 1.16 39.99 8.13
N GLN A 238 0.11 39.93 8.94
CA GLN A 238 0.28 39.88 10.40
C GLN A 238 0.67 38.46 10.82
N GLN A 239 1.82 38.34 11.48
CA GLN A 239 2.34 37.06 11.95
C GLN A 239 1.42 36.44 13.02
N LYS A 240 1.01 35.18 12.80
CA LYS A 240 0.28 34.36 13.78
C LYS A 240 1.14 33.28 14.40
N ALA A 241 2.01 32.68 13.60
CA ALA A 241 3.01 31.73 14.07
C ALA A 241 4.28 31.83 13.24
N TRP A 242 5.41 31.54 13.87
CA TRP A 242 6.71 31.51 13.24
C TRP A 242 7.57 30.43 13.88
N ASN A 243 8.20 29.60 13.05
CA ASN A 243 9.14 28.59 13.46
C ASN A 243 10.47 28.82 12.75
N ASP A 244 11.47 29.25 13.52
CA ASP A 244 12.82 29.59 13.05
C ASP A 244 13.71 28.37 12.69
N ALA A 245 13.24 27.15 12.96
CA ALA A 245 14.00 25.91 12.76
C ALA A 245 13.05 24.73 12.51
N ALA A 246 12.20 24.86 11.49
CA ALA A 246 11.21 23.84 11.13
C ALA A 246 11.87 22.52 10.68
N VAL A 247 12.99 22.59 9.96
CA VAL A 247 13.91 21.47 9.71
C VAL A 247 15.31 22.02 9.38
N SER A 248 16.36 21.32 9.79
CA SER A 248 17.74 21.59 9.39
C SER A 248 18.31 20.41 8.62
N PHE A 249 19.08 20.68 7.56
CA PHE A 249 19.68 19.65 6.72
C PHE A 249 20.95 20.15 6.03
N ASN A 250 21.75 19.23 5.48
CA ASN A 250 22.96 19.57 4.74
C ASN A 250 22.77 19.27 3.26
N VAL A 251 23.13 20.24 2.42
CA VAL A 251 23.32 20.07 0.98
C VAL A 251 24.78 19.74 0.73
N THR A 252 25.05 18.61 0.09
CA THR A 252 26.42 18.20 -0.25
C THR A 252 26.81 18.73 -1.62
N THR A 253 28.12 18.83 -1.85
CA THR A 253 28.62 19.02 -3.21
C THR A 253 28.30 17.77 -4.02
N GLY A 254 27.81 17.95 -5.24
CA GLY A 254 27.74 16.84 -6.18
C GLY A 254 29.16 16.37 -6.44
N THR A 255 29.55 15.24 -5.86
CA THR A 255 30.82 14.62 -6.22
C THR A 255 30.66 14.10 -7.64
N SER A 256 31.26 14.77 -8.62
CA SER A 256 31.89 13.99 -9.69
C SER A 256 32.85 13.05 -8.97
N SER A 257 32.56 11.76 -8.95
CA SER A 257 33.40 10.78 -8.27
C SER A 257 34.86 11.00 -8.71
N PRO A 258 35.82 11.17 -7.79
CA PRO A 258 37.22 11.19 -8.19
C PRO A 258 37.53 9.83 -8.79
N VAL A 259 38.18 9.83 -9.97
CA VAL A 259 38.74 8.62 -10.55
C VAL A 259 39.79 8.09 -9.57
N ALA A 260 39.45 7.04 -8.82
CA ALA A 260 40.41 6.39 -7.92
C ALA A 260 41.34 5.49 -8.75
N PRO A 261 42.67 5.59 -8.59
CA PRO A 261 43.62 4.76 -9.32
C PRO A 261 43.55 3.31 -8.84
N THR A 262 43.75 2.39 -9.78
CA THR A 262 43.81 0.94 -9.58
C THR A 262 44.85 0.55 -8.53
N GLN A 263 44.42 -0.06 -7.42
CA GLN A 263 45.30 -0.84 -6.55
C GLN A 263 44.66 -2.18 -6.17
N VAL A 264 45.37 -3.26 -6.49
CA VAL A 264 45.03 -4.66 -6.22
C VAL A 264 45.57 -5.09 -4.85
N ASN A 265 44.73 -5.61 -3.95
CA ASN A 265 44.85 -6.94 -3.33
C ASN A 265 43.75 -7.20 -2.25
N PRO A 266 43.48 -8.48 -1.91
CA PRO A 266 42.21 -8.94 -1.33
C PRO A 266 42.22 -8.98 0.20
N SER A 267 41.06 -8.80 0.82
CA SER A 267 40.84 -9.20 2.21
C SER A 267 39.37 -9.48 2.52
N ALA A 268 39.15 -10.71 3.02
CA ALA A 268 38.14 -11.23 3.94
C ALA A 268 36.62 -10.94 3.72
N PRO A 269 35.74 -11.94 3.94
CA PRO A 269 34.30 -11.79 3.77
C PRO A 269 33.68 -11.03 4.94
N VAL A 270 33.21 -9.81 4.71
CA VAL A 270 32.27 -9.15 5.62
C VAL A 270 30.88 -9.67 5.30
N ASN A 271 30.34 -10.51 6.17
CA ASN A 271 28.94 -10.89 6.12
C ASN A 271 28.10 -9.75 6.71
N SER A 272 27.92 -8.68 5.93
CA SER A 272 26.89 -7.67 6.22
C SER A 272 25.61 -8.08 5.50
N GLN A 273 24.58 -8.49 6.23
CA GLN A 273 23.20 -8.43 5.75
C GLN A 273 22.81 -6.94 5.62
N GLY A 274 23.38 -6.28 4.62
CA GLY A 274 23.10 -4.89 4.28
C GLY A 274 21.78 -4.82 3.52
N PHE A 275 20.98 -3.79 3.81
CA PHE A 275 19.81 -3.48 3.00
C PHE A 275 20.21 -3.34 1.52
N LEU A 276 19.50 -4.03 0.63
CA LEU A 276 19.71 -3.90 -0.80
C LEU A 276 19.28 -2.50 -1.25
N ARG A 277 20.22 -1.75 -1.80
CA ARG A 277 19.96 -0.45 -2.42
C ARG A 277 19.55 -0.67 -3.87
N GLY A 278 18.56 0.10 -4.31
CA GLY A 278 17.94 -0.09 -5.62
C GLY A 278 17.53 1.18 -6.34
N VAL A 279 16.97 1.00 -7.53
CA VAL A 279 16.51 2.07 -8.42
C VAL A 279 15.19 1.69 -9.09
N ASN A 280 14.33 2.67 -9.37
CA ASN A 280 13.16 2.50 -10.23
C ASN A 280 13.59 2.68 -11.69
N LEU A 281 13.38 1.68 -12.53
CA LEU A 281 13.60 1.78 -13.98
C LEU A 281 12.24 1.91 -14.67
N ALA A 282 11.78 3.16 -14.70
CA ALA A 282 10.56 3.59 -15.37
C ALA A 282 10.69 3.53 -16.89
N GLY A 283 9.57 3.37 -17.58
CA GLY A 283 9.45 3.37 -19.03
C GLY A 283 8.26 2.56 -19.50
N ALA A 284 8.06 1.36 -18.95
CA ALA A 284 7.00 0.45 -19.38
C ALA A 284 5.60 0.94 -18.97
N GLU A 285 5.54 1.90 -18.04
CA GLU A 285 4.32 2.56 -17.59
C GLU A 285 4.00 3.88 -18.32
N PHE A 286 4.91 4.39 -19.16
CA PHE A 286 4.77 5.73 -19.73
C PHE A 286 3.61 5.85 -20.72
N THR A 287 3.13 7.09 -20.90
CA THR A 287 2.01 7.43 -21.80
C THR A 287 0.77 6.60 -21.47
N SER A 288 0.31 6.65 -20.22
CA SER A 288 -0.79 5.83 -19.70
C SER A 288 -2.16 6.17 -20.30
N GLU A 289 -2.27 7.32 -20.96
CA GLU A 289 -3.42 7.71 -21.76
C GLU A 289 -3.49 6.99 -23.12
N LYS A 290 -2.41 6.34 -23.57
CA LYS A 290 -2.38 5.53 -24.81
C LYS A 290 -2.26 4.04 -24.49
N ILE A 291 -3.40 3.36 -24.56
CA ILE A 291 -3.53 1.93 -24.28
C ILE A 291 -4.01 1.22 -25.56
N PRO A 292 -3.27 0.21 -26.08
CA PRO A 292 -2.04 -0.35 -25.52
C PRO A 292 -0.77 0.51 -25.75
N GLY A 293 -0.82 1.48 -26.68
CA GLY A 293 0.35 2.25 -27.11
C GLY A 293 1.33 1.43 -27.97
N ALA A 294 2.33 2.09 -28.56
CA ALA A 294 3.35 1.45 -29.38
C ALA A 294 4.70 1.34 -28.65
N TYR A 295 5.22 0.12 -28.50
CA TYR A 295 6.54 -0.15 -27.94
C TYR A 295 7.65 0.52 -28.78
N GLY A 296 8.57 1.21 -28.11
CA GLY A 296 9.65 1.98 -28.74
C GLY A 296 9.26 3.42 -29.12
N VAL A 297 7.99 3.79 -28.96
CA VAL A 297 7.47 5.14 -29.23
C VAL A 297 6.79 5.71 -27.99
N ASP A 298 5.73 5.05 -27.52
CA ASP A 298 4.93 5.52 -26.39
C ASP A 298 5.45 4.99 -25.04
N TYR A 299 6.15 3.86 -25.06
CA TYR A 299 6.78 3.23 -23.88
C TYR A 299 7.98 2.37 -24.28
N THR A 300 8.87 2.10 -23.32
CA THR A 300 10.06 1.26 -23.51
C THR A 300 10.26 0.35 -22.29
N TYR A 301 11.14 -0.64 -22.42
CA TYR A 301 11.60 -1.45 -21.28
C TYR A 301 13.08 -1.18 -21.02
N PRO A 302 13.56 -1.37 -19.77
CA PRO A 302 14.96 -1.21 -19.45
C PRO A 302 15.86 -2.06 -20.34
N THR A 303 16.89 -1.43 -20.88
CA THR A 303 17.90 -2.09 -21.69
C THR A 303 18.93 -2.81 -20.82
N THR A 304 19.64 -3.77 -21.41
CA THR A 304 20.79 -4.41 -20.77
C THR A 304 21.87 -3.42 -20.36
N ALA A 305 22.09 -2.36 -21.15
CA ALA A 305 23.05 -1.29 -20.86
C ALA A 305 22.65 -0.47 -19.62
N GLU A 306 21.36 -0.19 -19.42
CA GLU A 306 20.87 0.47 -18.21
C GLU A 306 21.04 -0.43 -16.97
N LEU A 307 20.70 -1.71 -17.10
CA LEU A 307 20.95 -2.69 -16.04
C LEU A 307 22.44 -2.78 -15.70
N ASP A 308 23.33 -2.83 -16.70
CA ASP A 308 24.79 -2.82 -16.52
C ASP A 308 25.28 -1.56 -15.83
N TYR A 309 24.74 -0.40 -16.22
CA TYR A 309 25.06 0.88 -15.61
C TYR A 309 24.74 0.86 -14.10
N TYR A 310 23.51 0.53 -13.71
CA TYR A 310 23.13 0.55 -12.29
C TYR A 310 23.81 -0.56 -11.48
N ASN A 311 24.03 -1.72 -12.11
CA ASN A 311 24.82 -2.80 -11.52
C ASN A 311 26.26 -2.36 -11.22
N SER A 312 26.89 -1.60 -12.13
CA SER A 312 28.24 -1.04 -11.94
C SER A 312 28.31 -0.02 -10.78
N LYS A 313 27.17 0.58 -10.42
CA LYS A 313 27.02 1.49 -9.27
C LYS A 313 26.70 0.77 -7.95
N GLY A 314 26.65 -0.56 -7.95
CA GLY A 314 26.35 -1.37 -6.77
C GLY A 314 24.87 -1.36 -6.37
N LEU A 315 23.97 -0.93 -7.26
CA LEU A 315 22.52 -1.04 -7.05
C LEU A 315 22.07 -2.41 -7.54
N LYS A 316 21.64 -3.26 -6.59
CA LYS A 316 21.33 -4.67 -6.83
C LYS A 316 19.83 -4.97 -6.78
N LEU A 317 19.00 -3.96 -6.53
CA LEU A 317 17.55 -4.08 -6.49
C LEU A 317 16.93 -3.15 -7.54
N ILE A 318 16.06 -3.65 -8.40
CA ILE A 318 15.35 -2.88 -9.43
C ILE A 318 13.86 -2.90 -9.10
N ARG A 319 13.20 -1.75 -9.14
CA ARG A 319 11.73 -1.68 -9.24
C ARG A 319 11.37 -1.44 -10.70
N LEU A 320 10.55 -2.32 -11.28
CA LEU A 320 10.07 -2.23 -12.66
C LEU A 320 8.58 -1.84 -12.65
N PRO A 321 8.23 -0.57 -12.87
CA PRO A 321 6.86 -0.14 -13.06
C PRO A 321 6.34 -0.56 -14.44
N PHE A 322 5.08 -1.00 -14.52
CA PHE A 322 4.40 -1.28 -15.80
C PHE A 322 2.88 -1.08 -15.66
N LEU A 323 2.19 -0.83 -16.77
CA LEU A 323 0.72 -0.73 -16.79
C LEU A 323 0.07 -2.11 -16.88
N TRP A 324 -0.93 -2.34 -16.02
CA TRP A 324 -1.79 -3.52 -16.09
C TRP A 324 -2.36 -3.68 -17.49
N GLU A 325 -2.90 -2.60 -18.05
CA GLU A 325 -3.71 -2.61 -19.26
C GLU A 325 -2.92 -3.05 -20.50
N ARG A 326 -1.58 -2.99 -20.45
CA ARG A 326 -0.70 -3.54 -21.49
C ARG A 326 -0.47 -5.03 -21.32
N VAL A 327 -0.35 -5.50 -20.08
CA VAL A 327 -0.14 -6.91 -19.74
C VAL A 327 -1.44 -7.71 -19.83
N GLN A 328 -2.59 -7.10 -19.53
CA GLN A 328 -3.90 -7.72 -19.66
C GLN A 328 -4.88 -6.73 -20.31
N PRO A 329 -4.97 -6.71 -21.66
CA PRO A 329 -5.77 -5.73 -22.41
C PRO A 329 -7.28 -5.85 -22.19
N ALA A 330 -7.76 -7.02 -21.79
CA ALA A 330 -9.16 -7.27 -21.50
C ALA A 330 -9.29 -7.88 -20.10
N LEU A 331 -10.20 -7.33 -19.29
CA LEU A 331 -10.54 -7.91 -18.01
C LEU A 331 -10.95 -9.37 -18.20
N TRP A 332 -10.34 -10.28 -17.43
CA TRP A 332 -10.56 -11.73 -17.51
C TRP A 332 -10.11 -12.39 -18.81
N GLY A 333 -9.44 -11.64 -19.69
CA GLY A 333 -8.78 -12.17 -20.88
C GLY A 333 -7.38 -12.69 -20.57
N ASP A 334 -6.80 -13.38 -21.55
CA ASP A 334 -5.42 -13.83 -21.49
C ASP A 334 -4.45 -12.66 -21.33
N LEU A 335 -3.31 -12.95 -20.70
CA LEU A 335 -2.22 -11.99 -20.65
C LEU A 335 -1.60 -11.82 -22.05
N ASN A 336 -1.24 -10.59 -22.37
CA ASN A 336 -0.55 -10.28 -23.61
C ASN A 336 0.84 -10.93 -23.61
N GLN A 337 0.99 -11.97 -24.42
CA GLN A 337 2.22 -12.77 -24.46
C GLN A 337 3.44 -11.98 -24.95
N THR A 338 3.24 -10.98 -25.81
CA THR A 338 4.35 -10.11 -26.24
C THR A 338 4.84 -9.24 -25.09
N GLU A 339 3.92 -8.77 -24.24
CA GLU A 339 4.30 -7.91 -23.11
C GLU A 339 4.88 -8.70 -21.94
N LEU A 340 4.35 -9.88 -21.66
CA LEU A 340 4.99 -10.83 -20.75
C LEU A 340 6.41 -11.16 -21.18
N ALA A 341 6.64 -11.44 -22.47
CA ALA A 341 7.97 -11.75 -22.97
C ALA A 341 8.97 -10.59 -22.77
N ARG A 342 8.52 -9.33 -22.78
CA ARG A 342 9.37 -8.17 -22.50
C ARG A 342 9.72 -8.07 -21.02
N ILE A 343 8.74 -8.29 -20.13
CA ILE A 343 8.98 -8.36 -18.69
C ILE A 343 9.95 -9.51 -18.36
N ASP A 344 9.70 -10.70 -18.90
CA ASP A 344 10.56 -11.87 -18.73
C ASP A 344 11.98 -11.62 -19.21
N ALA A 345 12.16 -10.91 -20.32
CA ALA A 345 13.48 -10.53 -20.83
C ALA A 345 14.25 -9.64 -19.85
N VAL A 346 13.57 -8.66 -19.21
CA VAL A 346 14.17 -7.80 -18.19
C VAL A 346 14.51 -8.59 -16.92
N VAL A 347 13.60 -9.47 -16.47
CA VAL A 347 13.83 -10.37 -15.32
C VAL A 347 15.03 -11.28 -15.57
N ALA A 348 15.11 -11.91 -16.74
CA ALA A 348 16.24 -12.76 -17.12
C ALA A 348 17.55 -11.97 -17.19
N ALA A 349 17.53 -10.77 -17.78
CA ALA A 349 18.70 -9.90 -17.88
C ALA A 349 19.20 -9.40 -16.51
N ALA A 350 18.30 -9.07 -15.59
CA ALA A 350 18.65 -8.68 -14.23
C ALA A 350 19.22 -9.87 -13.43
N LYS A 351 18.60 -11.05 -13.56
CA LYS A 351 19.07 -12.28 -12.91
C LYS A 351 20.48 -12.65 -13.37
N ALA A 352 20.78 -12.53 -14.66
CA ALA A 352 22.13 -12.75 -15.21
C ALA A 352 23.21 -11.83 -14.60
N ARG A 353 22.81 -10.70 -13.99
CA ARG A 353 23.68 -9.69 -13.35
C ARG A 353 23.71 -9.79 -11.83
N ASN A 354 23.09 -10.84 -11.26
CA ASN A 354 22.86 -10.97 -9.82
C ASN A 354 22.11 -9.77 -9.23
N MET A 355 21.13 -9.24 -9.97
CA MET A 355 20.21 -8.21 -9.50
C MET A 355 18.86 -8.84 -9.16
N GLN A 356 18.15 -8.25 -8.19
CA GLN A 356 16.79 -8.60 -7.80
C GLN A 356 15.80 -7.61 -8.42
N ILE A 357 14.59 -8.08 -8.75
CA ILE A 357 13.49 -7.26 -9.25
C ILE A 357 12.33 -7.26 -8.25
N ILE A 358 11.74 -6.09 -8.05
CA ILE A 358 10.40 -5.89 -7.49
C ILE A 358 9.51 -5.37 -8.61
N GLU A 359 8.48 -6.13 -8.92
CA GLU A 359 7.45 -5.73 -9.88
C GLU A 359 6.50 -4.73 -9.21
N GLY A 360 6.23 -3.62 -9.89
CA GLY A 360 5.30 -2.61 -9.40
C GLY A 360 4.22 -2.35 -10.43
N TRP A 361 2.98 -2.76 -10.15
CA TRP A 361 1.84 -2.25 -10.91
C TRP A 361 1.65 -0.75 -10.60
N THR A 362 1.37 0.05 -11.62
CA THR A 362 1.11 1.49 -11.50
C THR A 362 -0.19 1.88 -12.16
#